data_AF-A0A8C2PEJ4-F1
#
_entry.id   AF-A0A8C2PEJ4-F1
#
_cell.length_a   1.000
_cell.length_b   1.000
_cell.length_c   1.000
_cell.angle_alpha   90.00
_cell.angle_beta   90.00
_cell.angle_gamma   90.00
#
_symmetry.space_group_name_H-M   'P 1'
#
loop_
_entity.id
_entity.type
_entity.pdbx_description
1 polymer ?
#
loop_
_entity_poly.entity_id
_entity_poly.type
_entity_poly.pdbx_seq_one_letter_code
_entity_poly.pdbx_strand_id
1 'polypeptide(L)'
;MAKLRQKNPRAVRQAEEVRGPERMHMDIAVNFSQGALLSPHLRNVCAEAVDAIYTRQEDVRFWLEQGVDGSVFEALPKAWEQVLLPRCGQAGDRGRPCVCRYGLSLAWYPCMLKYCHSRDRPAPYKCGIRSCQKSYSFDFYVPQKQLCLWDEDPPGW
;
A
#
# COMPACT_ATOMS: atom_id res chain seq x y z
N MET A 1 -20.39 28.19 3.05
CA MET A 1 -19.50 26.99 3.03
C MET A 1 -19.63 26.26 4.36
N ALA A 2 -20.02 24.98 4.36
CA ALA A 2 -20.09 24.18 5.58
C ALA A 2 -18.69 23.65 5.93
N LYS A 3 -18.06 24.19 6.97
CA LYS A 3 -16.79 23.67 7.49
C LYS A 3 -17.06 22.36 8.20
N LEU A 4 -16.43 21.27 7.77
CA LEU A 4 -16.37 20.02 8.52
C LEU A 4 -15.65 20.30 9.84
N ARG A 5 -16.40 20.38 10.93
CA ARG A 5 -15.86 20.54 12.28
C ARG A 5 -15.83 19.19 12.97
N GLN A 6 -14.67 18.81 13.48
CA GLN A 6 -14.56 17.67 14.39
C GLN A 6 -15.23 18.05 15.72
N LYS A 7 -16.49 17.63 15.91
CA LYS A 7 -17.29 17.96 17.10
C LYS A 7 -16.71 17.39 18.41
N ASN A 8 -15.99 16.27 18.35
CA ASN A 8 -15.37 15.64 19.52
C ASN A 8 -13.96 15.13 19.17
N PRO A 9 -12.89 15.74 19.69
CA PRO A 9 -11.51 15.34 19.41
C PRO A 9 -11.12 14.00 20.07
N ARG A 10 -11.82 13.57 21.13
CA ARG A 10 -11.52 12.32 21.86
C ARG A 10 -12.33 11.11 21.39
N ALA A 11 -13.24 11.29 20.44
CA ALA A 11 -14.06 10.19 19.94
C ALA A 11 -13.21 9.26 19.06
N VAL A 12 -13.01 8.02 19.52
CA VAL A 12 -12.46 6.94 18.70
C VAL A 12 -13.50 6.57 17.65
N ARG A 13 -13.15 6.72 16.36
CA ARG A 13 -14.08 6.47 15.25
C ARG A 13 -13.81 5.10 14.67
N GLN A 14 -14.87 4.32 14.53
CA GLN A 14 -14.86 3.11 13.72
C GLN A 14 -15.25 3.47 12.29
N ALA A 15 -14.69 2.74 11.32
CA ALA A 15 -15.14 2.85 9.96
C ALA A 15 -16.60 2.41 9.83
N GLU A 16 -17.33 3.05 8.93
CA GLU A 16 -18.74 2.74 8.68
C GLU A 16 -18.88 1.62 7.64
N GLU A 17 -17.83 1.43 6.83
CA GLU A 17 -17.75 0.43 5.78
C GLU A 17 -16.40 -0.27 5.84
N VAL A 18 -16.40 -1.60 5.86
CA VAL A 18 -15.19 -2.41 5.77
C VAL A 18 -15.02 -2.85 4.33
N ARG A 19 -13.99 -2.34 3.66
CA ARG A 19 -13.66 -2.73 2.29
C ARG A 19 -12.80 -3.99 2.29
N GLY A 20 -12.98 -4.80 1.24
CA GLY A 20 -12.25 -6.04 1.07
C GLY A 20 -10.72 -5.81 1.03
N PRO A 21 -9.94 -6.81 1.48
CA PRO A 21 -8.49 -6.74 1.42
C PRO A 21 -8.01 -6.69 -0.03
N GLU A 22 -7.02 -5.86 -0.29
CA GLU A 22 -6.39 -5.74 -1.61
C GLU A 22 -4.98 -6.32 -1.57
N ARG A 23 -4.68 -7.22 -2.51
CA ARG A 23 -3.36 -7.82 -2.67
C ARG A 23 -2.61 -7.11 -3.79
N MET A 24 -1.40 -6.67 -3.49
CA MET A 24 -0.54 -5.91 -4.38
C MET A 24 0.76 -6.68 -4.60
N HIS A 25 1.09 -6.91 -5.86
CA HIS A 25 2.31 -7.58 -6.28
C HIS A 25 3.34 -6.54 -6.69
N MET A 26 4.44 -6.47 -5.95
CA MET A 26 5.48 -5.46 -6.13
C MET A 26 6.60 -6.04 -7.00
N ASP A 27 6.29 -6.17 -8.30
CA ASP A 27 7.10 -6.94 -9.25
C ASP A 27 8.25 -6.14 -9.89
N ILE A 28 8.41 -4.87 -9.50
CA ILE A 28 9.39 -3.96 -10.08
C ILE A 28 10.20 -3.33 -8.97
N ALA A 29 11.52 -3.39 -9.08
CA ALA A 29 12.45 -2.67 -8.25
C ALA A 29 12.85 -1.35 -8.92
N VAL A 30 13.10 -0.35 -8.09
CA VAL A 30 13.66 0.93 -8.50
C VAL A 30 14.83 1.21 -7.57
N ASN A 31 15.98 1.57 -8.14
CA ASN A 31 17.13 1.95 -7.35
C ASN A 31 16.79 3.17 -6.48
N PHE A 32 17.00 3.07 -5.16
CA PHE A 32 16.60 4.12 -4.23
C PHE A 32 17.24 5.48 -4.55
N SER A 33 18.47 5.49 -5.09
CA SER A 33 19.16 6.70 -5.52
C SER A 33 18.37 7.48 -6.60
N GLN A 34 17.65 6.76 -7.46
CA GLN A 34 16.82 7.27 -8.55
C GLN A 34 15.36 7.52 -8.11
N GLY A 35 14.96 7.11 -6.90
CA GLY A 35 13.58 7.28 -6.41
C GLY A 35 13.11 8.74 -6.40
N ALA A 36 14.02 9.71 -6.31
CA ALA A 36 13.69 11.14 -6.40
C ALA A 36 13.08 11.55 -7.75
N LEU A 37 13.33 10.78 -8.82
CA LEU A 37 12.72 10.98 -10.14
C LEU A 37 11.22 10.65 -10.14
N LEU A 38 10.78 9.76 -9.24
CA LEU A 38 9.37 9.41 -9.08
C LEU A 38 8.66 10.38 -8.14
N SER A 39 9.29 10.70 -7.01
CA SER A 39 8.77 11.65 -6.03
C SER A 39 9.90 12.14 -5.12
N PRO A 40 9.98 13.46 -4.87
CA PRO A 40 10.98 14.02 -3.96
C PRO A 40 10.80 13.54 -2.50
N HIS A 41 9.62 13.04 -2.14
CA HIS A 41 9.31 12.60 -0.78
C HIS A 41 9.86 11.21 -0.46
N LEU A 42 10.20 10.39 -1.46
CA LEU A 42 10.63 9.01 -1.25
C LEU A 42 11.91 8.91 -0.41
N ARG A 43 12.84 9.87 -0.56
CA ARG A 43 14.07 9.91 0.25
C ARG A 43 13.79 10.03 1.75
N ASN A 44 12.75 10.77 2.12
CA ASN A 44 12.38 10.97 3.52
C ASN A 44 11.54 9.81 4.06
N VAL A 45 10.61 9.30 3.26
CA VAL A 45 9.69 8.24 3.67
C VAL A 45 10.38 6.87 3.72
N CYS A 46 11.27 6.59 2.77
CA CYS A 46 11.98 5.32 2.64
C CYS A 46 13.46 5.46 3.02
N ALA A 47 13.81 6.32 3.97
CA ALA A 47 15.20 6.60 4.35
C ALA A 47 15.98 5.36 4.82
N GLU A 48 15.28 4.34 5.33
CA GLU A 48 15.86 3.06 5.75
C GLU A 48 16.17 2.13 4.57
N ALA A 49 15.62 2.39 3.39
CA ALA A 49 15.91 1.62 2.19
C ALA A 49 17.32 1.97 1.70
N VAL A 50 18.23 1.01 1.78
CA VAL A 50 19.63 1.21 1.39
C VAL A 50 19.82 1.05 -0.12
N ASP A 51 19.10 0.11 -0.75
CA ASP A 51 19.39 -0.33 -2.11
C ASP A 51 18.24 -0.03 -3.08
N ALA A 52 17.06 -0.59 -2.82
CA ALA A 52 15.92 -0.50 -3.74
C ALA A 52 14.60 -0.22 -3.02
N ILE A 53 13.66 0.37 -3.78
CA ILE A 53 12.24 0.45 -3.46
C ILE A 53 11.46 -0.40 -4.45
N TYR A 54 10.30 -0.90 -4.04
CA TYR A 54 9.48 -1.76 -4.88
C TYR A 54 8.19 -1.08 -5.31
N THR A 55 7.71 -1.41 -6.51
CA THR A 55 6.50 -0.86 -7.10
C THR A 55 5.79 -1.86 -8.01
N ARG A 56 4.57 -1.55 -8.44
CA ARG A 56 3.74 -2.39 -9.30
C ARG A 56 3.92 -2.02 -10.76
N GLN A 57 3.65 -2.98 -11.65
CA GLN A 57 3.64 -2.74 -13.10
C GLN A 57 2.64 -1.65 -13.53
N GLU A 58 1.52 -1.53 -12.83
CA GLU A 58 0.53 -0.49 -13.11
C GLU A 58 1.02 0.93 -12.79
N ASP A 59 1.78 1.09 -11.70
CA ASP A 59 2.33 2.39 -11.31
C ASP A 59 3.45 2.82 -12.29
N VAL A 60 4.22 1.86 -12.81
CA VAL A 60 5.23 2.13 -13.85
C VAL A 60 4.61 2.69 -15.11
N ARG A 61 3.48 2.13 -15.58
CA ARG A 61 2.77 2.69 -16.75
C ARG A 61 2.41 4.16 -16.52
N PHE A 62 1.90 4.49 -15.34
CA PHE A 62 1.58 5.86 -14.98
C PHE A 62 2.81 6.78 -15.02
N TRP A 63 3.95 6.38 -14.44
CA TRP A 63 5.16 7.22 -14.46
C TRP A 63 5.79 7.36 -15.85
N LEU A 64 5.74 6.33 -16.68
CA LEU A 64 6.18 6.39 -18.07
C LEU A 64 5.33 7.42 -18.86
N GLU A 65 4.01 7.43 -18.66
CA GLU A 65 3.11 8.43 -19.25
C GLU A 65 3.40 9.86 -18.76
N GLN A 66 3.93 10.00 -17.54
CA GLN A 66 4.39 11.29 -16.99
C GLN A 66 5.80 11.69 -17.46
N GLY A 67 6.47 10.87 -18.28
CA GLY A 67 7.78 11.18 -18.86
C GLY A 67 9.00 10.73 -18.05
N VAL A 68 8.83 9.83 -17.07
CA VAL A 68 9.97 9.20 -16.37
C VAL A 68 10.67 8.23 -17.31
N ASP A 69 12.00 8.20 -17.29
CA ASP A 69 12.80 7.27 -18.09
C ASP A 69 12.59 5.81 -17.64
N GLY A 70 12.36 4.92 -18.60
CA GLY A 70 12.14 3.50 -18.35
C GLY A 70 13.32 2.77 -17.69
N SER A 71 14.55 3.27 -17.84
CA SER A 71 15.77 2.71 -17.25
C SER A 71 15.80 2.76 -15.72
N VAL A 72 14.92 3.56 -15.10
CA VAL A 72 14.77 3.64 -13.64
C VAL A 72 14.10 2.39 -13.07
N PHE A 73 13.39 1.62 -13.90
CA PHE A 73 12.61 0.46 -13.49
C PHE A 73 13.34 -0.83 -13.86
N GLU A 74 13.59 -1.66 -12.84
CA GLU A 74 14.15 -2.99 -12.99
C GLU A 74 13.05 -4.02 -12.73
N ALA A 75 12.66 -4.78 -13.75
CA ALA A 75 11.73 -5.88 -13.58
C ALA A 75 12.38 -6.98 -12.74
N LEU A 76 11.78 -7.30 -11.59
CA LEU A 76 12.27 -8.41 -10.79
C LEU A 76 12.06 -9.72 -11.55
N PRO A 77 12.91 -10.74 -11.31
CA PRO A 77 12.76 -12.03 -11.97
C PRO A 77 11.32 -12.52 -11.82
N LYS A 78 10.66 -12.80 -12.94
CA LYS A 78 9.36 -13.52 -13.01
C LYS A 78 9.45 -14.96 -12.48
N ALA A 79 10.51 -15.31 -11.76
CA ALA A 79 10.64 -16.56 -11.04
C ALA A 79 9.46 -16.78 -10.08
N TRP A 80 8.68 -15.76 -9.71
CA TRP A 80 7.42 -15.93 -8.97
C TRP A 80 6.29 -16.59 -9.79
N GLU A 81 6.24 -16.42 -11.12
CA GLU A 81 5.25 -17.07 -11.99
C GLU A 81 5.65 -18.51 -12.34
N GLN A 82 6.95 -18.81 -12.39
CA GLN A 82 7.48 -20.09 -12.87
C GLN A 82 8.02 -21.00 -11.77
N VAL A 83 8.30 -20.47 -10.58
CA VAL A 83 8.72 -21.21 -9.39
C VAL A 83 7.78 -20.82 -8.25
N LEU A 84 7.12 -21.81 -7.65
CA LEU A 84 6.36 -21.68 -6.40
C LEU A 84 7.32 -21.34 -5.25
N LEU A 85 7.92 -20.14 -5.28
CA LEU A 85 8.76 -19.64 -4.19
C LEU A 85 7.91 -19.64 -2.93
N PRO A 86 8.34 -20.34 -1.86
CA PRO A 86 7.60 -20.34 -0.62
C PRO A 86 7.58 -18.94 -0.02
N ARG A 87 6.61 -18.68 0.86
CA ARG A 87 6.66 -17.50 1.71
C ARG A 87 7.89 -17.55 2.62
N CYS A 88 8.46 -16.41 2.95
CA CYS A 88 9.61 -16.33 3.82
C CYS A 88 9.34 -16.91 5.22
N GLY A 89 8.11 -16.76 5.74
CA GLY A 89 7.68 -17.41 6.98
C GLY A 89 7.68 -18.95 6.91
N GLN A 90 7.49 -19.52 5.71
CA GLN A 90 7.48 -20.97 5.45
C GLN A 90 8.85 -21.50 4.99
N ALA A 91 9.76 -20.62 4.57
CA ALA A 91 11.11 -20.99 4.19
C ALA A 91 11.94 -21.26 5.46
N GLY A 92 12.39 -22.51 5.64
CA GLY A 92 13.24 -22.89 6.78
C GLY A 92 14.68 -22.35 6.69
N ASP A 93 15.16 -22.05 5.48
CA ASP A 93 16.55 -21.69 5.21
C ASP A 93 16.71 -20.18 5.02
N ARG A 94 17.64 -19.57 5.77
CA ARG A 94 17.85 -18.10 5.83
C ARG A 94 18.40 -17.50 4.54
N GLY A 95 19.11 -18.31 3.75
CA GLY A 95 19.78 -17.86 2.53
C GLY A 95 18.96 -18.03 1.25
N ARG A 96 17.77 -18.64 1.33
CA ARG A 96 16.97 -18.91 0.14
C ARG A 96 16.13 -17.70 -0.29
N PRO A 97 15.91 -17.52 -1.60
CA PRO A 97 14.94 -16.56 -2.09
C PRO A 97 13.53 -16.99 -1.69
N CYS A 98 12.69 -16.01 -1.38
CA CYS A 98 11.31 -16.23 -0.95
C CYS A 98 10.45 -15.00 -1.23
N VAL A 99 9.14 -15.15 -1.09
CA VAL A 99 8.19 -14.03 -1.18
C VAL A 99 7.91 -13.51 0.22
N CYS A 100 8.26 -12.25 0.46
CA CYS A 100 7.94 -11.54 1.70
C CYS A 100 6.57 -10.90 1.60
N ARG A 101 5.80 -10.92 2.68
CA ARG A 101 4.50 -10.27 2.77
C ARG A 101 4.52 -9.17 3.82
N TYR A 102 3.98 -8.01 3.47
CA TYR A 102 3.71 -6.92 4.39
C TYR A 102 2.21 -6.60 4.42
N GLY A 103 1.61 -6.68 5.61
CA GLY A 103 0.20 -6.36 5.83
C GLY A 103 0.03 -4.96 6.43
N LEU A 104 -0.81 -4.13 5.80
CA LEU A 104 -1.16 -2.79 6.31
C LEU A 104 -2.67 -2.64 6.39
N SER A 105 -3.20 -2.23 7.55
CA SER A 105 -4.63 -1.96 7.72
C SER A 105 -4.88 -0.50 8.05
N LEU A 106 -5.56 0.22 7.15
CA LEU A 106 -6.08 1.55 7.41
C LEU A 106 -7.40 1.43 8.15
N ALA A 107 -7.35 1.51 9.48
CA ALA A 107 -8.52 1.36 10.35
C ALA A 107 -9.60 2.42 10.11
N TRP A 108 -9.23 3.61 9.62
CA TRP A 108 -10.17 4.68 9.34
C TRP A 108 -9.61 5.66 8.29
N TYR A 109 -10.35 5.89 7.20
CA TYR A 109 -10.07 6.96 6.24
C TYR A 109 -11.35 7.50 5.58
N PRO A 110 -11.39 8.78 5.16
CA PRO A 110 -12.53 9.34 4.44
C PRO A 110 -12.60 8.78 3.02
N CYS A 111 -13.69 8.09 2.66
CA CYS A 111 -13.79 7.38 1.39
C CYS A 111 -14.92 7.88 0.48
N MET A 112 -15.96 8.54 1.01
CA MET A 112 -17.08 9.05 0.22
C MET A 112 -17.80 10.20 0.93
N LEU A 113 -18.54 11.03 0.19
CA LEU A 113 -19.46 12.02 0.77
C LEU A 113 -20.81 11.39 1.09
N LYS A 114 -21.40 11.78 2.23
CA LYS A 114 -22.78 11.44 2.58
C LYS A 114 -23.74 12.51 2.09
N TYR A 115 -24.80 12.06 1.45
CA TYR A 115 -25.91 12.89 1.02
C TYR A 115 -27.15 12.54 1.83
N CYS A 116 -27.78 13.56 2.38
CA CYS A 116 -29.01 13.43 3.15
C CYS A 116 -30.16 14.09 2.37
N HIS A 117 -31.37 13.57 2.58
CA HIS A 117 -32.60 14.16 2.08
C HIS A 117 -33.29 14.92 3.22
N SER A 118 -33.90 16.07 2.92
CA SER A 118 -34.76 16.79 3.86
C SER A 118 -36.12 17.01 3.19
N ARG A 119 -37.19 17.01 3.98
CA ARG A 119 -38.52 17.38 3.48
C ARG A 119 -38.56 18.81 2.93
N ASP A 120 -37.70 19.70 3.45
CA ASP A 120 -37.61 21.11 3.04
C ASP A 120 -36.76 21.34 1.78
N ARG A 121 -36.00 20.33 1.33
CA ARG A 121 -35.13 20.44 0.15
C ARG A 121 -35.35 19.27 -0.80
N PRO A 122 -35.87 19.50 -2.01
CA PRO A 122 -36.08 18.43 -2.99
C PRO A 122 -34.77 17.78 -3.45
N ALA A 123 -33.67 18.53 -3.49
CA ALA A 123 -32.37 18.00 -3.88
C ALA A 123 -31.59 17.45 -2.67
N PRO A 124 -30.91 16.30 -2.80
CA PRO A 124 -30.02 15.79 -1.75
C PRO A 124 -28.89 16.79 -1.45
N TYR A 125 -28.57 16.96 -0.17
CA TYR A 125 -27.51 17.88 0.27
C TYR A 125 -26.39 17.14 1.00
N LYS A 126 -25.17 17.68 0.91
CA LYS A 126 -23.99 17.12 1.58
C LYS A 126 -24.14 17.27 3.10
N CYS A 127 -24.20 16.16 3.81
CA CYS A 127 -24.40 16.14 5.26
C CYS A 127 -23.23 15.54 6.06
N GLY A 128 -22.30 14.85 5.39
CA GLY A 128 -21.14 14.28 6.08
C GLY A 128 -20.14 13.60 5.17
N ILE A 129 -19.22 12.87 5.79
CA ILE A 129 -18.25 12.01 5.14
C ILE A 129 -18.52 10.58 5.62
N ARG A 130 -18.51 9.63 4.69
CA ARG A 130 -18.46 8.20 4.98
C ARG A 130 -17.00 7.82 5.22
N SER A 131 -16.76 7.13 6.32
CA SER A 131 -15.45 6.57 6.64
C SER A 131 -15.39 5.10 6.31
N CYS A 132 -14.27 4.68 5.71
CA CYS A 132 -14.02 3.29 5.38
C CYS A 132 -12.79 2.77 6.13
N GLN A 133 -12.71 1.44 6.22
CA GLN A 133 -11.52 0.70 6.58
C GLN A 133 -11.10 -0.13 5.38
N LYS A 134 -9.78 -0.30 5.17
CA LYS A 134 -9.25 -1.17 4.13
C LYS A 134 -7.93 -1.78 4.56
N SER A 135 -7.73 -3.05 4.21
CA SER A 135 -6.49 -3.78 4.43
C SER A 135 -5.78 -4.03 3.11
N TYR A 136 -4.47 -3.98 3.15
CA TYR A 136 -3.56 -4.17 2.03
C TYR A 136 -2.57 -5.27 2.36
N SER A 137 -2.25 -6.11 1.38
CA SER A 137 -1.20 -7.11 1.46
C SER A 137 -0.23 -6.86 0.31
N PHE A 138 0.99 -6.47 0.63
CA PHE A 138 2.06 -6.25 -0.33
C PHE A 138 2.95 -7.48 -0.36
N ASP A 139 3.06 -8.11 -1.52
CA ASP A 139 3.94 -9.25 -1.72
C ASP A 139 5.11 -8.81 -2.60
N PHE A 140 6.34 -9.06 -2.15
CA PHE A 140 7.57 -8.68 -2.84
C PHE A 140 8.63 -9.76 -2.73
N TYR A 141 9.47 -9.85 -3.76
CA TYR A 141 10.57 -10.82 -3.80
C TYR A 141 11.73 -10.34 -2.92
N VAL A 142 12.29 -11.27 -2.15
CA VAL A 142 13.57 -11.06 -1.46
C VAL A 142 14.56 -12.16 -1.88
N PRO A 143 15.83 -11.82 -2.14
CA PRO A 143 16.84 -12.81 -2.53
C PRO A 143 17.26 -13.70 -1.35
N GLN A 144 17.07 -13.24 -0.11
CA GLN A 144 17.41 -13.95 1.12
C GLN A 144 16.34 -13.69 2.17
N LYS A 145 15.87 -14.75 2.85
CA LYS A 145 14.85 -14.65 3.92
C LYS A 145 15.20 -13.60 4.99
N GLN A 146 16.47 -13.46 5.36
CA GLN A 146 16.92 -12.49 6.37
C GLN A 146 16.64 -11.02 6.03
N LEU A 147 16.35 -10.71 4.77
CA LEU A 147 15.95 -9.37 4.33
C LEU A 147 14.43 -9.11 4.48
N CYS A 148 13.65 -10.15 4.78
CA CYS A 148 12.23 -10.03 5.04
C CYS A 148 11.99 -9.87 6.55
N LEU A 149 11.70 -8.64 6.97
CA LEU A 149 11.45 -8.28 8.37
C LEU A 149 9.99 -8.46 8.82
N TRP A 150 9.08 -8.73 7.86
CA TRP A 150 7.64 -8.54 8.05
C TRP A 150 6.80 -9.82 7.98
N ASP A 151 7.36 -10.92 7.48
CA ASP A 151 6.64 -12.19 7.22
C ASP A 151 6.78 -13.18 8.39
N GLU A 152 7.15 -12.68 9.57
CA GLU A 152 7.04 -13.41 10.84
C GLU A 152 5.60 -13.25 11.33
N ASP A 153 4.89 -14.37 11.54
CA ASP A 153 3.52 -14.35 12.02
C ASP A 153 3.42 -13.47 13.29
N PRO A 154 2.45 -12.55 13.38
CA PRO A 154 2.15 -11.94 14.67
C PRO A 154 1.80 -13.09 15.63
N PRO A 155 2.39 -13.14 16.84
CA PRO A 155 1.99 -14.14 17.82
C PRO A 155 0.47 -14.02 17.97
N GLY A 156 -0.25 -15.13 17.81
CA GLY A 156 -1.70 -15.14 17.95
C GLY A 156 -2.07 -14.63 19.34
N TRP A 157 -2.76 -13.49 19.41
CA TRP A 157 -3.39 -12.97 20.61
C TRP A 157 -4.90 -12.97 20.38
#